data_AF-A0A970SFF4-F1
#
_entry.id   AF-A0A970SFF4-F1
#
_cell.length_a   1.000
_cell.length_b   1.000
_cell.length_c   1.000
_cell.angle_alpha   90.00
_cell.angle_beta   90.00
_cell.angle_gamma   90.00
#
_symmetry.space_group_name_H-M   'P 1'
#
loop_
_entity.id
_entity.type
_entity.pdbx_description
1 polymer ?
#
loop_
_entity_poly.entity_id
_entity_poly.type
_entity_poly.pdbx_seq_one_letter_code
_entity_poly.pdbx_strand_id
1 'polypeptide(L)'
;MPVYRYESFNKQGETIKGLISAKNVDSCLDRLREMGLTVLDLKEHKESRFSAFMKAEKKVTVEELSIFSRQLSAMISAGIPITRSLFTLSRQASNPTLKEALEEITRNVEGGMSMTDAFSAYPRIFSDIYIAMIQSGELGGMMENTLKRLAIQLQKEKQLRDNINSAIFYPRLILGFALLLSVVMLVFLVPVFKTFIPEGTKIPGVTQAIFNFSDSIRSQWYIWIMGAGLVIGCIVFFANSKTGKRLWDKLKFNIPIFGELIQKSVTARFSRTLSTLLDGGIPVVQAMQSAGPTSGSMLVAEAVSDAIISIEEGGNISAPLEASGIFPPMVTQMISVGEETGALPSLLDTIAEFYEEEVNTMTKGLSSLIEPIMLVLVGLVVGGMLVSLYLPIFSSITSAAY
;
A
#
# COMPACT_ATOMS: atom_id res chain seq x y z
N MET A 1 -12.89 12.12 -7.13
CA MET A 1 -14.11 12.94 -7.35
C MET A 1 -13.92 14.27 -6.64
N PRO A 2 -14.41 15.39 -7.18
CA PRO A 2 -14.32 16.69 -6.49
C PRO A 2 -15.16 16.65 -5.20
N VAL A 3 -14.60 17.25 -4.14
CA VAL A 3 -15.26 17.35 -2.83
C VAL A 3 -15.77 18.78 -2.69
N TYR A 4 -17.06 18.91 -2.37
CA TYR A 4 -17.71 20.19 -2.14
C TYR A 4 -17.93 20.38 -0.64
N ARG A 5 -17.56 21.55 -0.12
CA ARG A 5 -17.97 21.97 1.21
C ARG A 5 -19.33 22.64 1.08
N TYR A 6 -20.29 22.19 1.86
CA TYR A 6 -21.64 22.75 1.89
C TYR A 6 -21.97 23.28 3.28
N GLU A 7 -22.75 24.33 3.32
CA GLU A 7 -23.45 24.84 4.49
C GLU A 7 -24.95 24.82 4.17
N SER A 8 -25.74 24.12 4.98
CA SER A 8 -27.16 23.89 4.70
C SER A 8 -28.00 23.95 5.97
N PHE A 9 -29.30 24.22 5.84
CA PHE A 9 -30.26 24.11 6.93
C PHE A 9 -31.00 22.76 6.89
N ASN A 10 -31.15 22.13 8.07
CA ASN A 10 -32.11 21.05 8.26
C ASN A 10 -33.54 21.60 8.40
N LYS A 11 -34.54 20.71 8.43
CA LYS A 11 -35.95 21.09 8.62
C LYS A 11 -36.25 21.73 9.98
N GLN A 12 -35.34 21.62 10.96
CA GLN A 12 -35.43 22.28 12.27
C GLN A 12 -34.74 23.65 12.32
N GLY A 13 -34.14 24.14 11.22
CA GLY A 13 -33.48 25.44 11.15
C GLY A 13 -32.04 25.46 11.68
N GLU A 14 -31.42 24.30 11.91
CA GLU A 14 -30.04 24.21 12.36
C GLU A 14 -29.07 24.17 11.17
N THR A 15 -27.98 24.92 11.29
CA THR A 15 -26.95 24.99 10.26
C THR A 15 -26.03 23.77 10.33
N ILE A 16 -26.07 22.94 9.29
CA ILE A 16 -25.21 21.78 9.11
C ILE A 16 -24.12 22.14 8.09
N LYS A 17 -22.86 21.89 8.47
CA LYS A 17 -21.69 22.06 7.61
C LYS A 17 -21.08 20.69 7.36
N GLY A 18 -20.76 20.39 6.11
CA GLY A 18 -20.22 19.09 5.75
C GLY A 18 -19.41 19.11 4.46
N LEU A 19 -18.82 17.96 4.15
CA LEU A 19 -18.15 17.69 2.89
C LEU A 19 -18.93 16.61 2.16
N ILE A 20 -19.20 16.82 0.87
CA ILE A 20 -19.91 15.85 0.04
C ILE A 20 -19.14 15.66 -1.26
N SER A 21 -19.00 14.40 -1.66
CA SER A 21 -18.36 14.02 -2.93
C SER A 21 -19.43 13.88 -4.00
N ALA A 22 -19.30 14.62 -5.10
CA ALA A 22 -20.24 14.58 -6.22
C ALA A 22 -19.50 14.75 -7.54
N LYS A 23 -20.11 14.29 -8.65
CA LYS A 23 -19.52 14.40 -9.99
C LYS A 23 -19.49 15.85 -10.50
N ASN A 24 -20.49 16.64 -10.13
CA ASN A 24 -20.66 18.05 -10.46
C ASN A 24 -21.53 18.74 -9.39
N VAL A 25 -21.65 20.06 -9.49
CA VAL A 25 -22.44 20.89 -8.55
C VAL A 25 -23.92 20.49 -8.55
N ASP A 26 -24.50 20.14 -9.70
CA ASP A 26 -25.91 19.75 -9.80
C ASP A 26 -26.20 18.43 -9.07
N SER A 27 -25.37 17.39 -9.26
CA SER A 27 -25.47 16.13 -8.50
C SER A 27 -25.24 16.33 -7.00
N CYS A 28 -24.48 17.35 -6.61
CA CYS A 28 -24.29 17.72 -5.21
C CYS A 28 -25.58 18.31 -4.61
N LEU A 29 -26.25 19.20 -5.35
CA LEU A 29 -27.51 19.81 -4.93
C LEU A 29 -28.64 18.78 -4.86
N ASP A 30 -28.69 17.85 -5.82
CA ASP A 30 -29.70 16.78 -5.84
C ASP A 30 -29.55 15.86 -4.64
N ARG A 31 -28.31 15.42 -4.32
CA ARG A 31 -28.04 14.66 -3.09
C ARG A 31 -28.40 15.40 -1.81
N LEU A 32 -28.06 16.69 -1.72
CA LEU A 32 -28.39 17.51 -0.54
C LEU A 32 -29.92 17.69 -0.39
N ARG A 33 -30.65 17.79 -1.50
CA ARG A 33 -32.13 17.83 -1.50
C ARG A 33 -32.75 16.48 -1.12
N GLU A 34 -32.21 15.37 -1.61
CA GLU A 34 -32.63 14.02 -1.21
C GLU A 34 -32.45 13.81 0.31
N MET A 35 -31.40 14.39 0.89
CA MET A 35 -31.16 14.41 2.33
C MET A 35 -32.07 15.39 3.10
N GLY A 36 -32.97 16.11 2.43
CA GLY A 36 -33.90 17.06 3.05
C GLY A 36 -33.23 18.34 3.57
N LEU A 37 -32.03 18.67 3.07
CA LEU A 37 -31.24 19.83 3.45
C LEU A 37 -31.42 20.98 2.44
N THR A 38 -31.59 22.20 2.93
CA THR A 38 -31.66 23.40 2.08
C THR A 38 -30.29 24.08 2.05
N VAL A 39 -29.67 24.17 0.87
CA VAL A 39 -28.28 24.64 0.71
C VAL A 39 -28.20 26.18 0.78
N LEU A 40 -27.31 26.70 1.62
CA LEU A 40 -27.01 28.13 1.79
C LEU A 40 -25.77 28.56 1.03
N ASP A 41 -24.70 27.75 1.12
CA ASP A 41 -23.42 28.01 0.46
C ASP A 41 -22.84 26.68 0.00
N LEU A 42 -22.38 26.64 -1.25
CA LEU A 42 -21.75 25.48 -1.85
C LEU A 42 -20.44 25.93 -2.51
N LYS A 43 -19.31 25.48 -1.95
CA LYS A 43 -17.98 25.82 -2.46
C LYS A 43 -17.20 24.56 -2.78
N GLU A 44 -16.60 24.53 -3.98
CA GLU A 44 -15.65 23.49 -4.35
C GLU A 44 -14.44 23.55 -3.38
N HIS A 45 -14.22 22.48 -2.64
CA HIS A 45 -13.13 22.42 -1.67
C HIS A 45 -11.82 22.11 -2.40
N LYS A 46 -11.16 23.15 -2.90
CA LYS A 46 -9.78 23.05 -3.41
C LYS A 46 -8.83 23.09 -2.21
N GLU A 47 -8.30 21.94 -1.80
CA GLU A 47 -7.19 21.87 -0.84
C GLU A 47 -6.04 22.75 -1.36
N SER A 48 -5.74 23.83 -0.65
CA SER A 48 -4.52 24.61 -0.88
C SER A 48 -3.33 23.76 -0.46
N ARG A 49 -2.45 23.43 -1.41
CA ARG A 49 -1.23 22.62 -1.18
C ARG A 49 -0.31 23.20 -0.09
N PHE A 50 -0.48 24.47 0.28
CA PHE A 50 0.32 25.17 1.27
C PHE A 50 -0.12 24.92 2.72
N SER A 51 -1.42 24.68 2.99
CA SER A 51 -1.90 24.37 4.35
C SER A 51 -1.69 22.91 4.74
N ALA A 52 -1.56 22.00 3.77
CA ALA A 52 -1.24 20.59 3.99
C ALA A 52 0.20 20.36 4.54
N PHE A 53 1.10 21.34 4.41
CA PHE A 53 2.47 21.24 4.91
C PHE A 53 2.58 21.54 6.43
N MET A 54 1.60 22.24 7.01
CA MET A 54 1.62 22.70 8.41
C MET A 54 0.79 21.83 9.37
N LYS A 55 -0.14 21.01 8.87
CA LYS A 55 -0.82 19.98 9.66
C LYS A 55 -0.38 18.60 9.16
N ALA A 56 0.63 18.03 9.80
CA ALA A 56 0.97 16.63 9.60
C ALA A 56 -0.13 15.76 10.21
N GLU A 57 -1.20 15.52 9.45
CA GLU A 57 -2.24 14.56 9.84
C GLU A 57 -1.62 13.19 10.06
N LYS A 58 -1.85 12.61 11.24
CA LYS A 58 -1.30 11.30 11.58
C LYS A 58 -2.03 10.25 10.76
N LYS A 59 -1.32 9.63 9.81
CA LYS A 59 -1.89 8.56 8.98
C LYS A 59 -2.51 7.45 9.83
N VAL A 60 -3.77 7.13 9.56
CA VAL A 60 -4.49 6.03 10.23
C VAL A 60 -3.92 4.69 9.75
N THR A 61 -3.65 3.79 10.69
CA THR A 61 -3.08 2.46 10.38
C THR A 61 -4.17 1.41 10.20
N VAL A 62 -3.85 0.33 9.47
CA VAL A 62 -4.76 -0.83 9.30
C VAL A 62 -5.07 -1.49 10.63
N GLU A 63 -4.13 -1.46 11.58
CA GLU A 63 -4.34 -1.94 12.95
C GLU A 63 -5.39 -1.13 13.70
N GLU A 64 -5.29 0.20 13.67
CA GLU A 64 -6.28 1.08 14.30
C GLU A 64 -7.68 0.84 13.73
N LEU A 65 -7.79 0.67 12.40
CA LEU A 65 -9.05 0.32 11.75
C LEU A 65 -9.55 -1.07 12.16
N SER A 66 -8.68 -2.08 12.19
CA SER A 66 -9.05 -3.45 12.60
C SER A 66 -9.57 -3.48 14.05
N ILE A 67 -8.91 -2.76 14.96
CA ILE A 67 -9.34 -2.62 16.36
C ILE A 67 -10.69 -1.91 16.43
N PHE A 68 -10.83 -0.78 15.74
CA PHE A 68 -12.09 -0.03 15.68
C PHE A 68 -13.24 -0.90 15.17
N SER A 69 -13.08 -1.58 14.03
CA SER A 69 -14.12 -2.43 13.43
C SER A 69 -14.50 -3.59 14.35
N ARG A 70 -13.54 -4.20 15.05
CA ARG A 70 -13.79 -5.26 16.02
C ARG A 70 -14.56 -4.74 17.24
N GLN A 71 -14.20 -3.58 17.76
CA GLN A 71 -14.90 -2.97 18.89
C GLN A 71 -16.31 -2.55 18.49
N LEU A 72 -16.49 -1.95 17.30
CA LEU A 72 -17.80 -1.58 16.78
C LEU A 72 -18.69 -2.81 16.59
N SER A 73 -18.16 -3.89 16.01
CA SER A 73 -18.86 -5.18 15.89
C SER A 73 -19.30 -5.68 17.27
N ALA A 74 -18.40 -5.74 18.25
CA ALA A 74 -18.72 -6.23 19.59
C ALA A 74 -19.78 -5.39 20.32
N MET A 75 -19.76 -4.06 20.16
CA MET A 75 -20.77 -3.19 20.76
C MET A 75 -22.15 -3.38 20.10
N ILE A 76 -22.19 -3.54 18.77
CA ILE A 76 -23.43 -3.80 18.04
C ILE A 76 -23.98 -5.19 18.39
N SER A 77 -23.12 -6.22 18.48
CA SER A 77 -23.50 -7.57 18.98
C SER A 77 -24.09 -7.53 20.38
N ALA A 78 -23.62 -6.62 21.24
CA ALA A 78 -24.15 -6.42 22.58
C ALA A 78 -25.47 -5.62 22.61
N GLY A 79 -26.04 -5.28 21.45
CA GLY A 79 -27.28 -4.52 21.33
C GLY A 79 -27.12 -3.02 21.58
N ILE A 80 -25.89 -2.49 21.61
CA ILE A 80 -25.66 -1.06 21.81
C ILE A 80 -25.98 -0.31 20.50
N PRO A 81 -26.84 0.73 20.54
CA PRO A 81 -27.18 1.52 19.35
C PRO A 81 -25.93 2.05 18.63
N ILE A 82 -25.98 2.04 17.30
CA ILE A 82 -24.79 2.26 16.48
C ILE A 82 -24.19 3.67 16.63
N THR A 83 -25.04 4.68 16.78
CA THR A 83 -24.64 6.08 17.07
C THR A 83 -23.88 6.18 18.39
N ARG A 84 -24.39 5.53 19.44
CA ARG A 84 -23.72 5.47 20.75
C ARG A 84 -22.40 4.72 20.70
N SER A 85 -22.34 3.64 19.91
CA SER A 85 -21.11 2.88 19.67
C SER A 85 -20.05 3.73 18.96
N LEU A 86 -20.42 4.42 17.87
CA LEU A 86 -19.54 5.35 17.16
C LEU A 86 -19.05 6.49 18.05
N PHE A 87 -19.95 7.11 18.83
CA PHE A 87 -19.59 8.14 19.80
C PHE A 87 -18.59 7.63 20.85
N THR A 88 -18.81 6.44 21.39
CA THR A 88 -17.92 5.86 22.40
C THR A 88 -16.53 5.59 21.82
N LEU A 89 -16.47 5.04 20.61
CA LEU A 89 -15.22 4.70 19.94
C LEU A 89 -14.46 5.93 19.44
N SER A 90 -15.15 6.99 19.02
CA SER A 90 -14.52 8.26 18.66
C SER A 90 -13.77 8.86 19.85
N ARG A 91 -14.34 8.75 21.07
CA ARG A 91 -13.70 9.20 22.32
C ARG A 91 -12.50 8.34 22.74
N GLN A 92 -12.47 7.07 22.35
CA GLN A 92 -11.40 6.13 22.67
C GLN A 92 -10.30 6.06 21.59
N ALA A 93 -10.52 6.65 20.42
CA ALA A 93 -9.55 6.65 19.33
C ALA A 93 -8.26 7.41 19.74
N SER A 94 -7.13 6.70 19.68
CA SER A 94 -5.81 7.24 20.01
C SER A 94 -5.23 8.10 18.88
N ASN A 95 -5.66 7.86 17.64
CA ASN A 95 -5.24 8.63 16.48
C ASN A 95 -6.15 9.86 16.31
N PRO A 96 -5.60 11.09 16.35
CA PRO A 96 -6.40 12.31 16.23
C PRO A 96 -7.16 12.40 14.90
N THR A 97 -6.56 11.94 13.81
CA THR A 97 -7.21 11.93 12.47
C THR A 97 -8.39 10.96 12.43
N LEU A 98 -8.25 9.77 13.04
CA LEU A 98 -9.36 8.83 13.15
C LEU A 98 -10.45 9.37 14.08
N LYS A 99 -10.06 9.97 15.20
CA LYS A 99 -10.99 10.58 16.17
C LYS A 99 -11.86 11.65 15.53
N GLU A 100 -11.25 12.63 14.87
CA GLU A 100 -11.98 13.73 14.21
C GLU A 100 -12.96 13.19 13.16
N ALA A 101 -12.52 12.23 12.34
CA ALA A 101 -13.37 11.58 11.35
C ALA A 101 -14.55 10.84 12.01
N LEU A 102 -14.31 10.06 13.07
CA LEU A 102 -15.37 9.33 13.77
C LEU A 102 -16.35 10.25 14.49
N GLU A 103 -15.90 11.38 15.05
CA GLU A 103 -16.79 12.38 15.66
C GLU A 103 -17.71 12.99 14.60
N GLU A 104 -17.22 13.28 13.40
CA GLU A 104 -18.05 13.81 12.31
C GLU A 104 -18.98 12.75 11.72
N ILE A 105 -18.50 11.51 11.52
CA ILE A 105 -19.33 10.38 11.12
C ILE A 105 -20.47 10.17 12.12
N THR A 106 -20.18 10.23 13.42
CA THR A 106 -21.20 10.12 14.48
C THR A 106 -22.28 11.18 14.31
N ARG A 107 -21.90 12.45 14.15
CA ARG A 107 -22.85 13.57 13.95
C ARG A 107 -23.68 13.40 12.68
N ASN A 108 -23.06 12.98 11.58
CA ASN A 108 -23.76 12.80 10.31
C ASN A 108 -24.79 11.67 10.39
N VAL A 109 -24.43 10.55 11.01
CA VAL A 109 -25.36 9.42 11.22
C VAL A 109 -26.47 9.79 12.21
N GLU A 110 -26.17 10.53 13.27
CA GLU A 110 -27.19 11.08 14.19
C GLU A 110 -28.13 12.07 13.47
N GLY A 111 -27.62 12.83 12.50
CA GLY A 111 -28.38 13.73 11.63
C GLY A 111 -29.20 13.01 10.54
N GLY A 112 -29.16 11.68 10.48
CA GLY A 112 -29.95 10.86 9.54
C GLY A 112 -29.24 10.52 8.22
N MET A 113 -27.94 10.84 8.07
CA MET A 113 -27.15 10.35 6.94
C MET A 113 -26.94 8.82 7.06
N SER A 114 -26.96 8.13 5.91
CA SER A 114 -26.62 6.70 5.87
C SER A 114 -25.19 6.47 6.38
N MET A 115 -24.93 5.29 6.95
CA MET A 115 -23.57 4.89 7.32
C MET A 115 -22.64 4.90 6.12
N THR A 116 -23.12 4.35 5.01
CA THR A 116 -22.34 4.27 3.78
C THR A 116 -21.85 5.64 3.34
N ASP A 117 -22.74 6.64 3.32
CA ASP A 117 -22.39 8.00 2.91
C ASP A 117 -21.46 8.68 3.92
N ALA A 118 -21.72 8.50 5.22
CA ALA A 118 -20.90 9.09 6.28
C ALA A 118 -19.45 8.57 6.24
N PHE A 119 -19.25 7.26 6.07
CA PHE A 119 -17.92 6.67 5.93
C PHE A 119 -17.26 7.01 4.59
N SER A 120 -18.05 7.11 3.51
CA SER A 120 -17.57 7.47 2.16
C SER A 120 -16.99 8.88 2.07
N ALA A 121 -17.34 9.78 2.99
CA ALA A 121 -16.74 11.11 3.08
C ALA A 121 -15.23 11.07 3.41
N TYR A 122 -14.71 9.94 3.87
CA TYR A 122 -13.33 9.76 4.34
C TYR A 122 -12.54 8.69 3.56
N PRO A 123 -12.36 8.82 2.22
CA PRO A 123 -11.71 7.80 1.38
C PRO A 123 -10.19 7.65 1.65
N ARG A 124 -9.58 8.59 2.39
CA ARG A 124 -8.19 8.48 2.84
C ARG A 124 -8.03 7.55 4.05
N ILE A 125 -9.12 7.31 4.80
CA ILE A 125 -9.15 6.50 6.02
C ILE A 125 -9.80 5.14 5.72
N PHE A 126 -10.97 5.14 5.10
CA PHE A 126 -11.72 3.94 4.76
C PHE A 126 -11.50 3.59 3.29
N SER A 127 -11.09 2.35 3.03
CA SER A 127 -10.91 1.84 1.66
C SER A 127 -12.25 1.54 1.00
N ASP A 128 -12.24 1.38 -0.32
CA ASP A 128 -13.45 1.02 -1.09
C ASP A 128 -14.07 -0.30 -0.60
N ILE A 129 -13.26 -1.30 -0.23
CA ILE A 129 -13.74 -2.54 0.43
C ILE A 129 -14.48 -2.21 1.73
N TYR A 130 -13.90 -1.34 2.56
CA TYR A 130 -14.48 -0.99 3.85
C TYR A 130 -15.88 -0.39 3.63
N ILE A 131 -16.00 0.54 2.70
CA ILE A 131 -17.25 1.21 2.35
C ILE A 131 -18.25 0.19 1.78
N ALA A 132 -17.84 -0.66 0.83
CA ALA A 132 -18.70 -1.66 0.21
C ALA A 132 -19.25 -2.67 1.24
N MET A 133 -18.42 -3.07 2.21
CA MET A 133 -18.85 -3.93 3.31
C MET A 133 -19.89 -3.21 4.18
N ILE A 134 -19.62 -1.98 4.63
CA ILE A 134 -20.59 -1.19 5.41
C ILE A 134 -21.93 -1.05 4.66
N GLN A 135 -21.88 -0.80 3.35
CA GLN A 135 -23.06 -0.72 2.50
C GLN A 135 -23.87 -2.02 2.50
N SER A 136 -23.21 -3.17 2.35
CA SER A 136 -23.91 -4.45 2.42
C SER A 136 -24.52 -4.71 3.81
N GLY A 137 -23.79 -4.37 4.87
CA GLY A 137 -24.29 -4.49 6.25
C GLY A 137 -25.48 -3.59 6.54
N GLU A 138 -25.50 -2.38 5.97
CA GLU A 138 -26.58 -1.40 6.10
C GLU A 138 -27.82 -1.81 5.32
N LEU A 139 -27.68 -2.20 4.05
CA LEU A 139 -28.80 -2.64 3.20
C LEU A 139 -29.37 -4.00 3.64
N GLY A 140 -28.50 -4.93 4.03
CA GLY A 140 -28.86 -6.29 4.43
C GLY A 140 -29.28 -6.43 5.90
N GLY A 141 -29.21 -5.36 6.70
CA GLY A 141 -29.51 -5.40 8.14
C GLY A 141 -28.59 -6.32 8.95
N MET A 142 -27.44 -6.71 8.39
CA MET A 142 -26.49 -7.69 8.95
C MET A 142 -25.16 -7.01 9.32
N MET A 143 -25.25 -5.82 9.92
CA MET A 143 -24.09 -5.00 10.29
C MET A 143 -23.12 -5.73 11.24
N GLU A 144 -23.64 -6.50 12.18
CA GLU A 144 -22.84 -7.32 13.10
C GLU A 144 -21.89 -8.28 12.37
N ASN A 145 -22.46 -9.14 11.52
CA ASN A 145 -21.71 -10.17 10.78
C ASN A 145 -20.71 -9.53 9.82
N THR A 146 -21.15 -8.46 9.15
CA THR A 146 -20.35 -7.72 8.19
C THR A 146 -19.13 -7.08 8.84
N LEU A 147 -19.30 -6.40 9.98
CA LEU A 147 -18.19 -5.78 10.71
C LEU A 147 -17.23 -6.83 11.30
N LYS A 148 -17.74 -7.99 11.72
CA LYS A 148 -16.90 -9.10 12.17
C LYS A 148 -16.02 -9.63 11.03
N ARG A 149 -16.60 -9.84 9.84
CA ARG A 149 -15.86 -10.24 8.63
C ARG A 149 -14.83 -9.18 8.23
N LEU A 150 -15.22 -7.91 8.25
CA LEU A 150 -14.33 -6.78 7.96
C LEU A 150 -13.14 -6.71 8.92
N ALA A 151 -13.37 -6.92 10.23
CA ALA A 151 -12.31 -6.94 11.23
C ALA A 151 -11.29 -8.07 10.98
N ILE A 152 -11.77 -9.27 10.63
CA ILE A 152 -10.94 -10.42 10.26
C ILE A 152 -10.13 -10.11 9.00
N GLN A 153 -10.76 -9.53 7.98
CA GLN A 153 -10.10 -9.14 6.74
C GLN A 153 -8.97 -8.13 6.97
N LEU A 154 -9.22 -7.08 7.74
CA LEU A 154 -8.20 -6.09 8.09
C LEU A 154 -7.06 -6.69 8.92
N GLN A 155 -7.35 -7.69 9.76
CA GLN A 155 -6.34 -8.41 10.53
C GLN A 155 -5.44 -9.27 9.62
N LYS A 156 -6.03 -10.02 8.67
CA LYS A 156 -5.27 -10.79 7.66
C LYS A 156 -4.41 -9.87 6.81
N GLU A 157 -4.95 -8.73 6.39
CA GLU A 157 -4.20 -7.72 5.63
C GLU A 157 -3.02 -7.17 6.44
N LYS A 158 -3.23 -6.87 7.72
CA LYS A 158 -2.16 -6.44 8.63
C LYS A 158 -1.06 -7.49 8.71
N GLN A 159 -1.42 -8.75 8.98
CA GLN A 159 -0.46 -9.85 9.08
C GLN A 159 0.36 -10.02 7.80
N LEU A 160 -0.29 -9.96 6.63
CA LEU A 160 0.41 -10.02 5.35
C LEU A 160 1.38 -8.84 5.19
N ARG A 161 0.95 -7.60 5.50
CA ARG A 161 1.80 -6.41 5.44
C ARG A 161 2.96 -6.50 6.43
N ASP A 162 2.73 -6.99 7.63
CA ASP A 162 3.76 -7.17 8.66
C ASP A 162 4.78 -8.24 8.26
N ASN A 163 4.33 -9.35 7.66
CA ASN A 163 5.22 -10.39 7.13
C ASN A 163 6.11 -9.83 6.02
N ILE A 164 5.54 -9.09 5.07
CA ILE A 164 6.28 -8.42 3.99
C ILE A 164 7.26 -7.39 4.58
N ASN A 165 6.79 -6.55 5.50
CA ASN A 165 7.63 -5.52 6.12
C ASN A 165 8.78 -6.12 6.91
N SER A 166 8.54 -7.22 7.62
CA SER A 166 9.56 -7.95 8.39
C SER A 166 10.63 -8.54 7.46
N ALA A 167 10.21 -9.15 6.34
CA ALA A 167 11.13 -9.67 5.33
C ALA A 167 12.00 -8.58 4.69
N ILE A 168 11.50 -7.34 4.57
CA ILE A 168 12.23 -6.21 3.98
C ILE A 168 13.05 -5.42 5.02
N PHE A 169 12.68 -5.49 6.30
CA PHE A 169 13.34 -4.74 7.37
C PHE A 169 14.81 -5.15 7.54
N TYR A 170 15.05 -6.46 7.64
CA TYR A 170 16.38 -7.00 7.84
C TYR A 170 17.37 -6.65 6.70
N PRO A 171 17.04 -6.85 5.41
CA PRO A 171 17.93 -6.44 4.32
C PRO A 171 18.23 -4.93 4.33
N ARG A 172 17.26 -4.07 4.65
CA ARG A 172 17.50 -2.62 4.76
C ARG A 172 18.49 -2.28 5.87
N LEU A 173 18.38 -2.95 7.01
CA LEU A 173 19.27 -2.72 8.15
C LEU A 173 20.72 -3.10 7.80
N ILE A 174 20.93 -4.27 7.19
CA ILE A 174 22.28 -4.71 6.78
C ILE A 174 22.84 -3.85 5.67
N LEU A 175 22.06 -3.54 4.62
CA LEU A 175 22.52 -2.63 3.55
C LEU A 175 22.88 -1.26 4.12
N GLY A 176 22.06 -0.73 5.04
CA GLY A 176 22.33 0.54 5.72
C GLY A 176 23.64 0.49 6.51
N PHE A 177 23.87 -0.59 7.26
CA PHE A 177 25.10 -0.77 8.03
C PHE A 177 26.33 -0.96 7.14
N ALA A 178 26.22 -1.76 6.08
CA ALA A 178 27.28 -1.98 5.09
C ALA A 178 27.64 -0.69 4.34
N LEU A 179 26.64 0.11 3.95
CA LEU A 179 26.85 1.40 3.32
C LEU A 179 27.50 2.39 4.29
N LEU A 180 27.05 2.43 5.55
CA LEU A 180 27.67 3.24 6.60
C LEU A 180 29.14 2.88 6.80
N LEU A 181 29.46 1.59 6.95
CA LEU A 181 30.85 1.11 7.07
C LEU A 181 31.67 1.47 5.84
N SER A 182 31.12 1.28 4.64
CA SER A 182 31.80 1.61 3.38
C SER A 182 32.12 3.10 3.28
N VAL A 183 31.18 3.98 3.67
CA VAL A 183 31.39 5.43 3.70
C VAL A 183 32.46 5.81 4.73
N VAL A 184 32.42 5.24 5.93
CA VAL A 184 33.45 5.48 6.95
C VAL A 184 34.83 5.07 6.45
N MET A 185 34.95 3.90 5.82
CA MET A 185 36.20 3.46 5.21
C MET A 185 36.67 4.43 4.12
N LEU A 186 35.79 4.82 3.21
CA LEU A 186 36.12 5.75 2.12
C LEU A 186 36.54 7.13 2.64
N VAL A 187 35.86 7.68 3.64
CA VAL A 187 36.11 9.05 4.10
C VAL A 187 37.32 9.14 5.04
N PHE A 188 37.53 8.15 5.91
CA PHE A 188 38.57 8.20 6.94
C PHE A 188 39.74 7.27 6.66
N LEU A 189 39.49 6.03 6.24
CA LEU A 189 40.54 5.02 6.11
C LEU A 189 41.36 5.22 4.83
N VAL A 190 40.68 5.33 3.68
CA VAL A 190 41.34 5.51 2.38
C VAL A 190 42.38 6.65 2.36
N PRO A 191 42.10 7.88 2.85
CA PRO A 191 43.10 8.95 2.80
C PRO A 191 44.30 8.69 3.70
N VAL A 192 44.12 8.00 4.84
CA VAL A 192 45.23 7.58 5.70
C VAL A 192 46.10 6.55 4.97
N PHE A 193 45.49 5.60 4.24
CA PHE A 193 46.26 4.62 3.45
C PHE A 193 47.00 5.26 2.28
N LYS A 194 46.41 6.29 1.65
CA LYS A 194 47.04 7.03 0.55
C LYS A 194 48.36 7.70 0.97
N THR A 195 48.49 8.14 2.23
CA THR A 195 49.74 8.76 2.73
C THR A 195 50.90 7.77 2.91
N PHE A 196 50.62 6.47 3.00
CA PHE A 196 51.66 5.43 3.13
C PHE A 196 52.20 4.91 1.79
N ILE A 197 51.64 5.36 0.66
CA ILE A 197 52.06 4.92 -0.67
C ILE A 197 53.04 5.96 -1.24
N PRO A 198 54.29 5.58 -1.55
CA PRO A 198 55.27 6.50 -2.13
C PRO A 198 54.82 7.05 -3.49
N GLU A 199 55.14 8.31 -3.76
CA GLU A 199 54.89 8.94 -5.05
C GLU A 199 55.60 8.17 -6.18
N GLY A 200 54.87 7.82 -7.24
CA GLY A 200 55.39 7.04 -8.38
C GLY A 200 55.13 5.53 -8.34
N THR A 201 54.57 4.99 -7.25
CA THR A 201 54.17 3.58 -7.17
C THR A 201 53.03 3.27 -8.16
N LYS A 202 53.13 2.19 -8.94
CA LYS A 202 52.05 1.78 -9.84
C LYS A 202 50.86 1.23 -9.02
N ILE A 203 49.79 2.02 -8.93
CA ILE A 203 48.58 1.65 -8.20
C ILE A 203 47.69 0.79 -9.11
N PRO A 204 47.17 -0.36 -8.64
CA PRO A 204 46.18 -1.16 -9.37
C PRO A 204 44.91 -0.36 -9.69
N GLY A 205 44.28 -0.62 -10.85
CA GLY A 205 43.11 0.14 -11.31
C GLY A 205 41.93 0.13 -10.34
N VAL A 206 41.70 -0.98 -9.62
CA VAL A 206 40.65 -1.08 -8.60
C VAL A 206 40.91 -0.14 -7.41
N THR A 207 42.15 -0.08 -6.92
CA THR A 207 42.56 0.83 -5.85
C THR A 207 42.46 2.29 -6.29
N GLN A 208 42.86 2.60 -7.53
CA GLN A 208 42.74 3.95 -8.07
C GLN A 208 41.28 4.40 -8.17
N ALA A 209 40.36 3.52 -8.57
CA ALA A 209 38.92 3.80 -8.57
C ALA A 209 38.41 4.14 -7.17
N ILE A 210 38.83 3.39 -6.15
CA ILE A 210 38.47 3.64 -4.74
C ILE A 210 39.01 4.99 -4.25
N PHE A 211 40.25 5.35 -4.61
CA PHE A 211 40.84 6.64 -4.25
C PHE A 211 40.09 7.80 -4.91
N ASN A 212 39.81 7.70 -6.20
CA ASN A 212 39.03 8.71 -6.93
C ASN A 212 37.62 8.87 -6.33
N PHE A 213 37.00 7.76 -5.95
CA PHE A 213 35.67 7.76 -5.33
C PHE A 213 35.70 8.38 -3.93
N SER A 214 36.69 8.04 -3.11
CA SER A 214 36.93 8.67 -1.81
C SER A 214 37.16 10.17 -1.92
N ASP A 215 38.06 10.60 -2.82
CA ASP A 215 38.39 12.02 -3.03
C ASP A 215 37.15 12.80 -3.54
N SER A 216 36.34 12.18 -4.42
CA SER A 216 35.07 12.74 -4.89
C SER A 216 34.04 12.88 -3.78
N ILE A 217 33.85 11.85 -2.94
CA ILE A 217 32.92 11.92 -1.81
C ILE A 217 33.36 12.98 -0.80
N ARG A 218 34.67 13.12 -0.52
CA ARG A 218 35.16 14.11 0.46
C ARG A 218 35.10 15.54 -0.06
N SER A 219 35.49 15.78 -1.31
CA SER A 219 35.57 17.12 -1.89
C SER A 219 34.24 17.62 -2.45
N GLN A 220 33.41 16.72 -3.00
CA GLN A 220 32.16 17.03 -3.70
C GLN A 220 30.94 16.37 -3.03
N TRP A 221 30.94 16.20 -1.70
CA TRP A 221 29.85 15.55 -0.95
C TRP A 221 28.46 16.15 -1.25
N TYR A 222 28.40 17.46 -1.47
CA TYR A 222 27.17 18.18 -1.81
C TYR A 222 26.59 17.76 -3.17
N ILE A 223 27.43 17.41 -4.16
CA ILE A 223 26.99 16.88 -5.45
C ILE A 223 26.38 15.49 -5.28
N TRP A 224 26.95 14.65 -4.42
CA TRP A 224 26.42 13.32 -4.14
C TRP A 224 25.06 13.37 -3.41
N ILE A 225 24.90 14.27 -2.44
CA ILE A 225 23.61 14.48 -1.78
C ILE A 225 22.57 15.05 -2.75
N MET A 226 22.94 16.05 -3.54
CA MET A 226 22.05 16.62 -4.56
C MET A 226 21.68 15.60 -5.63
N GLY A 227 22.63 14.79 -6.08
CA GLY A 227 22.41 13.70 -7.04
C GLY A 227 21.51 12.62 -6.48
N ALA A 228 21.73 12.17 -5.24
CA ALA A 228 20.86 11.22 -4.56
C ALA A 228 19.43 11.78 -4.40
N GLY A 229 19.31 13.05 -4.00
CA GLY A 229 18.02 13.75 -3.88
C GLY A 229 17.30 13.86 -5.23
N LEU A 230 18.03 14.18 -6.31
CA LEU A 230 17.50 14.24 -7.67
C LEU A 230 17.02 12.87 -8.14
N VAL A 231 17.82 11.82 -7.94
CA VAL A 231 17.47 10.45 -8.31
C VAL A 231 16.23 9.99 -7.56
N ILE A 232 16.19 10.18 -6.23
CA ILE A 232 15.01 9.85 -5.42
C ILE A 232 13.79 10.66 -5.87
N GLY A 233 13.96 11.96 -6.12
CA GLY A 233 12.89 12.84 -6.61
C GLY A 233 12.34 12.39 -7.96
N CYS A 234 13.22 12.04 -8.91
CA CYS A 234 12.85 11.49 -10.21
C CYS A 234 12.14 10.14 -10.08
N ILE A 235 12.62 9.24 -9.22
CA ILE A 235 11.97 7.94 -8.96
C ILE A 235 10.57 8.15 -8.39
N VAL A 236 10.42 9.02 -7.38
CA VAL A 236 9.12 9.32 -6.76
C VAL A 236 8.18 9.98 -7.76
N PHE A 237 8.67 10.92 -8.56
CA PHE A 237 7.88 11.57 -9.60
C PHE A 237 7.41 10.58 -10.68
N PHE A 238 8.33 9.74 -11.17
CA PHE A 238 8.03 8.73 -12.17
C PHE A 238 7.08 7.65 -11.63
N ALA A 239 7.31 7.14 -10.42
CA ALA A 239 6.45 6.15 -9.77
C ALA A 239 5.03 6.68 -9.48
N ASN A 240 4.85 7.99 -9.32
CA ASN A 240 3.53 8.59 -9.15
C ASN A 240 2.79 8.87 -10.47
N SER A 241 3.49 8.87 -11.61
CA SER A 241 2.87 9.07 -12.93
C SER A 241 2.05 7.85 -13.36
N LYS A 242 0.97 8.04 -14.12
CA LYS A 242 0.13 6.93 -14.62
C LYS A 242 0.93 5.93 -15.47
N THR A 243 1.77 6.44 -16.37
CA THR A 243 2.65 5.62 -17.21
C THR A 243 3.70 4.90 -16.38
N GLY A 244 4.29 5.57 -15.40
CA GLY A 244 5.27 4.98 -14.51
C GLY A 244 4.67 3.90 -13.61
N LYS A 245 3.43 4.04 -13.11
CA LYS A 245 2.72 2.98 -12.38
C LYS A 245 2.51 1.74 -13.24
N ARG A 246 2.07 1.91 -14.49
CA ARG A 246 1.86 0.79 -15.43
C ARG A 246 3.16 0.07 -15.79
N LEU A 247 4.23 0.82 -16.06
CA LEU A 247 5.55 0.26 -16.35
C LEU A 247 6.16 -0.42 -15.11
N TRP A 248 6.02 0.20 -13.94
CA TRP A 248 6.47 -0.37 -12.67
C TRP A 248 5.76 -1.66 -12.34
N ASP A 249 4.44 -1.72 -12.53
CA ASP A 249 3.72 -2.97 -12.29
C ASP A 249 4.18 -4.05 -13.27
N LYS A 250 4.28 -3.78 -14.58
CA LYS A 250 4.85 -4.75 -15.52
C LYS A 250 6.26 -5.21 -15.15
N LEU A 251 7.13 -4.29 -14.72
CA LEU A 251 8.49 -4.62 -14.29
C LEU A 251 8.49 -5.51 -13.04
N LYS A 252 7.62 -5.24 -12.06
CA LYS A 252 7.50 -6.04 -10.82
C LYS A 252 7.19 -7.50 -11.11
N PHE A 253 6.26 -7.79 -12.03
CA PHE A 253 5.90 -9.16 -12.41
C PHE A 253 7.03 -9.88 -13.16
N ASN A 254 7.96 -9.13 -13.78
CA ASN A 254 9.07 -9.69 -14.56
C ASN A 254 10.38 -9.80 -13.79
N ILE A 255 10.46 -9.35 -12.54
CA ILE A 255 11.66 -9.53 -11.71
C ILE A 255 11.76 -11.02 -11.37
N PRO A 256 12.83 -11.73 -11.78
CA PRO A 256 13.02 -13.13 -11.41
C PRO A 256 12.99 -13.26 -9.88
N ILE A 257 12.38 -14.34 -9.37
CA ILE A 257 12.17 -14.63 -7.94
C ILE A 257 11.03 -13.82 -7.29
N PHE A 258 10.93 -12.50 -7.53
CA PHE A 258 9.87 -11.66 -6.92
C PHE A 258 8.57 -11.60 -7.74
N GLY A 259 8.63 -11.82 -9.05
CA GLY A 259 7.48 -11.74 -9.95
C GLY A 259 6.39 -12.75 -9.61
N GLU A 260 6.78 -14.01 -9.38
CA GLU A 260 5.87 -15.08 -8.98
C GLU A 260 5.24 -14.79 -7.60
N LEU A 261 6.03 -14.31 -6.64
CA LEU A 261 5.53 -13.90 -5.32
C LEU A 261 4.48 -12.79 -5.44
N ILE A 262 4.73 -11.78 -6.28
CA ILE A 262 3.81 -10.67 -6.51
C ILE A 262 2.54 -11.15 -7.19
N GLN A 263 2.65 -12.02 -8.22
CA GLN A 263 1.52 -12.62 -8.90
C GLN A 263 0.62 -13.40 -7.93
N LYS A 264 1.20 -14.29 -7.13
CA LYS A 264 0.46 -15.07 -6.13
C LYS A 264 -0.15 -14.19 -5.05
N SER A 265 0.57 -13.16 -4.60
CA SER A 265 0.07 -12.20 -3.58
C SER A 265 -1.12 -11.37 -4.07
N VAL A 266 -1.04 -10.85 -5.30
CA VAL A 266 -2.13 -10.06 -5.90
C VAL A 266 -3.35 -10.95 -6.17
N THR A 267 -3.12 -12.16 -6.69
CA THR A 267 -4.16 -13.17 -6.92
C THR A 267 -4.88 -13.53 -5.61
N ALA A 268 -4.13 -13.87 -4.57
CA ALA A 268 -4.68 -14.18 -3.24
C ALA A 268 -5.55 -13.05 -2.70
N ARG A 269 -5.06 -11.80 -2.78
CA ARG A 269 -5.78 -10.62 -2.28
C ARG A 269 -7.05 -10.34 -3.07
N PHE A 270 -7.00 -10.47 -4.39
CA PHE A 270 -8.17 -10.35 -5.26
C PHE A 270 -9.22 -11.40 -4.90
N SER A 271 -8.83 -12.68 -4.86
CA SER A 271 -9.74 -13.79 -4.56
C SER A 271 -10.35 -13.68 -3.16
N ARG A 272 -9.54 -13.34 -2.14
CA ARG A 272 -10.02 -13.13 -0.76
C ARG A 272 -11.05 -12.01 -0.69
N THR A 273 -10.76 -10.89 -1.34
CA THR A 273 -11.63 -9.72 -1.34
C THR A 273 -12.94 -10.04 -2.05
N LEU A 274 -12.87 -10.63 -3.25
CA LEU A 274 -14.05 -10.96 -4.03
C LEU A 274 -14.90 -12.00 -3.30
N SER A 275 -14.30 -13.05 -2.75
CA SER A 275 -14.99 -14.04 -1.91
C SER A 275 -15.74 -13.37 -0.75
N THR A 276 -15.06 -12.50 0.01
CA THR A 276 -15.64 -11.82 1.18
C THR A 276 -16.84 -10.95 0.80
N LEU A 277 -16.75 -10.22 -0.31
CA LEU A 277 -17.83 -9.34 -0.78
C LEU A 277 -19.03 -10.16 -1.28
N LEU A 278 -18.79 -11.23 -2.03
CA LEU A 278 -19.84 -12.12 -2.54
C LEU A 278 -20.52 -12.91 -1.42
N ASP A 279 -19.77 -13.43 -0.46
CA ASP A 279 -20.27 -14.03 0.78
C ASP A 279 -21.14 -13.04 1.57
N GLY A 280 -20.77 -11.76 1.52
CA GLY A 280 -21.52 -10.65 2.09
C GLY A 280 -22.79 -10.29 1.32
N GLY A 281 -23.13 -11.01 0.25
CA GLY A 281 -24.33 -10.77 -0.56
C GLY A 281 -24.21 -9.61 -1.55
N ILE A 282 -23.01 -9.08 -1.77
CA ILE A 282 -22.80 -7.98 -2.72
C ILE A 282 -22.89 -8.53 -4.15
N PRO A 283 -23.63 -7.86 -5.06
CA PRO A 283 -23.71 -8.27 -6.47
C PRO A 283 -22.32 -8.38 -7.12
N VAL A 284 -22.14 -9.38 -8.00
CA VAL A 284 -20.84 -9.73 -8.60
C VAL A 284 -20.12 -8.53 -9.23
N VAL A 285 -20.83 -7.74 -10.04
CA VAL A 285 -20.26 -6.56 -10.71
C VAL A 285 -19.73 -5.54 -9.69
N GLN A 286 -20.52 -5.23 -8.65
CA GLN A 286 -20.13 -4.27 -7.61
C GLN A 286 -18.98 -4.82 -6.75
N ALA A 287 -19.00 -6.13 -6.46
CA ALA A 287 -17.93 -6.80 -5.75
C ALA A 287 -16.61 -6.75 -6.55
N MET A 288 -16.65 -6.97 -7.86
CA MET A 288 -15.50 -6.88 -8.76
C MET A 288 -14.95 -5.45 -8.88
N GLN A 289 -15.83 -4.44 -8.99
CA GLN A 289 -15.43 -3.03 -9.00
C GLN A 289 -14.65 -2.62 -7.75
N SER A 290 -14.92 -3.27 -6.61
CA SER A 290 -14.20 -3.04 -5.35
C SER A 290 -12.95 -3.93 -5.20
N ALA A 291 -13.04 -5.19 -5.63
CA ALA A 291 -11.97 -6.19 -5.49
C ALA A 291 -10.78 -5.93 -6.42
N GLY A 292 -11.03 -5.52 -7.67
CA GLY A 292 -9.98 -5.26 -8.66
C GLY A 292 -8.95 -4.22 -8.20
N PRO A 293 -9.37 -2.98 -7.87
CA PRO A 293 -8.45 -1.94 -7.39
C PRO A 293 -7.73 -2.30 -6.09
N THR A 294 -8.39 -3.07 -5.21
CA THR A 294 -7.82 -3.39 -3.90
C THR A 294 -6.82 -4.54 -3.92
N SER A 295 -6.72 -5.26 -5.04
CA SER A 295 -5.68 -6.27 -5.29
C SER A 295 -4.25 -5.68 -5.19
N GLY A 296 -4.09 -4.36 -5.36
CA GLY A 296 -2.80 -3.67 -5.30
C GLY A 296 -2.01 -3.71 -6.61
N SER A 297 -2.62 -4.14 -7.71
CA SER A 297 -2.05 -4.17 -9.05
C SER A 297 -2.95 -3.46 -10.04
N MET A 298 -2.40 -2.50 -10.80
CA MET A 298 -3.13 -1.84 -11.88
C MET A 298 -3.48 -2.81 -13.00
N LEU A 299 -2.63 -3.81 -13.26
CA LEU A 299 -2.87 -4.82 -14.28
C LEU A 299 -4.06 -5.71 -13.93
N VAL A 300 -4.21 -6.06 -12.64
CA VAL A 300 -5.39 -6.82 -12.19
C VAL A 300 -6.64 -5.95 -12.22
N ALA A 301 -6.55 -4.68 -11.83
CA ALA A 301 -7.69 -3.77 -11.94
C ALA A 301 -8.16 -3.59 -13.41
N GLU A 302 -7.24 -3.51 -14.37
CA GLU A 302 -7.55 -3.50 -15.82
C GLU A 302 -8.25 -4.81 -16.23
N ALA A 303 -7.67 -5.97 -15.91
CA ALA A 303 -8.26 -7.28 -16.25
C ALA A 303 -9.66 -7.49 -15.65
N VAL A 304 -9.87 -7.03 -14.42
CA VAL A 304 -11.17 -7.09 -13.73
C VAL A 304 -12.17 -6.13 -14.37
N SER A 305 -11.73 -4.96 -14.85
CA SER A 305 -12.59 -4.04 -15.60
C SER A 305 -13.08 -4.66 -16.90
N ASP A 306 -12.20 -5.35 -17.63
CA ASP A 306 -12.57 -6.06 -18.86
C ASP A 306 -13.53 -7.23 -18.56
N ALA A 307 -13.33 -7.92 -17.45
CA ALA A 307 -14.25 -8.96 -16.98
C ALA A 307 -15.63 -8.39 -16.59
N ILE A 308 -15.70 -7.21 -15.98
CA ILE A 308 -16.98 -6.54 -15.68
C ILE A 308 -17.75 -6.22 -16.97
N ILE A 309 -17.06 -5.69 -17.99
CA ILE A 309 -17.68 -5.39 -19.30
C ILE A 309 -18.23 -6.68 -19.93
N SER A 310 -17.46 -7.77 -19.89
CA SER A 310 -17.91 -9.09 -20.38
C SER A 310 -19.20 -9.54 -19.69
N ILE A 311 -19.31 -9.43 -18.36
CA ILE A 311 -20.52 -9.79 -17.62
C ILE A 311 -21.71 -8.91 -18.02
N GLU A 312 -21.50 -7.60 -18.17
CA GLU A 312 -22.54 -6.65 -18.59
C GLU A 312 -23.05 -6.96 -20.01
N GLU A 313 -22.21 -7.53 -20.87
CA GLU A 313 -22.54 -8.00 -22.22
C GLU A 313 -23.10 -9.43 -22.25
N GLY A 314 -23.19 -10.12 -21.10
CA GLY A 314 -23.71 -11.49 -20.98
C GLY A 314 -22.68 -12.60 -21.22
N GLY A 315 -21.39 -12.27 -21.21
CA GLY A 315 -20.27 -13.22 -21.25
C GLY A 315 -19.82 -13.68 -19.85
N ASN A 316 -18.82 -14.57 -19.84
CA ASN A 316 -18.29 -15.18 -18.60
C ASN A 316 -17.23 -14.31 -17.92
N ILE A 317 -17.00 -14.54 -16.63
CA ILE A 317 -15.96 -13.88 -15.83
C ILE A 317 -14.57 -14.42 -16.18
N SER A 318 -14.46 -15.73 -16.42
CA SER A 318 -13.18 -16.44 -16.54
C SER A 318 -12.37 -16.06 -17.79
N ALA A 319 -13.04 -15.84 -18.94
CA ALA A 319 -12.36 -15.63 -20.22
C ALA A 319 -11.51 -14.34 -20.29
N PRO A 320 -12.00 -13.16 -19.87
CA PRO A 320 -11.18 -11.94 -19.83
C PRO A 320 -10.02 -12.04 -18.82
N LEU A 321 -10.25 -12.73 -17.69
CA LEU A 321 -9.21 -12.96 -16.69
C LEU A 321 -8.11 -13.88 -17.22
N GLU A 322 -8.45 -14.91 -18.00
CA GLU A 322 -7.49 -15.79 -18.67
C GLU A 322 -6.71 -15.05 -19.77
N ALA A 323 -7.41 -14.29 -20.61
CA ALA A 323 -6.79 -13.49 -21.67
C ALA A 323 -5.78 -12.46 -21.15
N SER A 324 -5.93 -12.01 -19.90
CA SER A 324 -5.00 -11.08 -19.26
C SER A 324 -3.60 -11.67 -19.04
N GLY A 325 -3.48 -13.00 -18.92
CA GLY A 325 -2.22 -13.71 -18.61
C GLY A 325 -1.68 -13.47 -17.20
N ILE A 326 -2.39 -12.75 -16.33
CA ILE A 326 -1.96 -12.43 -14.97
C ILE A 326 -2.39 -13.53 -13.99
N PHE A 327 -3.55 -14.13 -14.22
CA PHE A 327 -4.08 -15.17 -13.34
C PHE A 327 -3.53 -16.54 -13.74
N PRO A 328 -3.06 -17.35 -12.78
CA PRO A 328 -2.69 -18.73 -13.06
C PRO A 328 -3.87 -19.53 -13.63
N PRO A 329 -3.63 -20.52 -14.51
CA PRO A 329 -4.72 -21.29 -15.14
C PRO A 329 -5.66 -21.98 -14.15
N MET A 330 -5.14 -22.40 -13.00
CA MET A 330 -5.95 -22.99 -11.93
C MET A 330 -7.02 -22.02 -11.42
N VAL A 331 -6.68 -20.72 -11.31
CA VAL A 331 -7.59 -19.69 -10.82
C VAL A 331 -8.73 -19.44 -11.80
N THR A 332 -8.42 -19.26 -13.07
CA THR A 332 -9.44 -19.00 -14.11
C THR A 332 -10.36 -20.20 -14.28
N GLN A 333 -9.82 -21.42 -14.18
CA GLN A 333 -10.61 -22.65 -14.21
C GLN A 333 -11.56 -22.76 -13.01
N MET A 334 -11.08 -22.51 -11.79
CA MET A 334 -11.93 -22.55 -10.59
C MET A 334 -12.99 -21.45 -10.59
N ILE A 335 -12.68 -20.27 -11.12
CA ILE A 335 -13.67 -19.20 -11.32
C ILE A 335 -14.74 -19.66 -12.32
N SER A 336 -14.35 -20.27 -13.44
CA SER A 336 -15.30 -20.79 -14.44
C SER A 336 -16.23 -21.84 -13.83
N VAL A 337 -15.69 -22.79 -13.08
CA VAL A 337 -16.49 -23.81 -12.38
C VAL A 337 -17.39 -23.18 -11.32
N GLY A 338 -16.91 -22.18 -10.59
CA GLY A 338 -17.69 -21.47 -9.57
C GLY A 338 -18.83 -20.65 -10.14
N GLU A 339 -18.64 -20.09 -11.33
CA GLU A 339 -19.66 -19.38 -12.09
C GLU A 339 -20.76 -20.35 -12.55
N GLU A 340 -20.39 -21.49 -13.14
CA GLU A 340 -21.34 -22.52 -13.61
C GLU A 340 -22.12 -23.19 -12.47
N THR A 341 -21.46 -23.42 -11.32
CA THR A 341 -22.06 -24.12 -10.17
C THR A 341 -22.71 -23.18 -9.15
N GLY A 342 -22.57 -21.86 -9.32
CA GLY A 342 -23.00 -20.87 -8.32
C GLY A 342 -22.19 -20.89 -7.02
N ALA A 343 -21.07 -21.63 -6.97
CA ALA A 343 -20.21 -21.79 -5.80
C ALA A 343 -19.00 -20.84 -5.83
N LEU A 344 -19.10 -19.72 -6.54
CA LEU A 344 -18.02 -18.75 -6.71
C LEU A 344 -17.41 -18.27 -5.37
N PRO A 345 -18.17 -17.94 -4.31
CA PRO A 345 -17.59 -17.44 -3.07
C PRO A 345 -16.68 -18.46 -2.38
N SER A 346 -17.07 -19.73 -2.32
CA SER A 346 -16.31 -20.80 -1.64
C SER A 346 -15.07 -21.22 -2.43
N LEU A 347 -15.16 -21.28 -3.77
CA LEU A 347 -14.00 -21.56 -4.61
C LEU A 347 -12.99 -20.40 -4.57
N LEU A 348 -13.44 -19.15 -4.57
CA LEU A 348 -12.55 -17.99 -4.40
C LEU A 348 -11.88 -17.98 -3.02
N ASP A 349 -12.58 -18.42 -1.97
CA ASP A 349 -11.99 -18.55 -0.63
C ASP A 349 -10.88 -19.61 -0.61
N THR A 350 -11.12 -20.75 -1.25
CA THR A 350 -10.13 -21.84 -1.41
C THR A 350 -8.91 -21.38 -2.19
N ILE A 351 -9.11 -20.65 -3.30
CA ILE A 351 -8.02 -20.05 -4.09
C ILE A 351 -7.21 -19.09 -3.21
N ALA A 352 -7.89 -18.24 -2.44
CA ALA A 352 -7.23 -17.29 -1.56
C ALA A 352 -6.36 -18.00 -0.50
N GLU A 353 -6.88 -19.02 0.18
CA GLU A 353 -6.14 -19.78 1.18
C GLU A 353 -4.91 -20.46 0.60
N PHE A 354 -5.06 -21.13 -0.55
CA PHE A 354 -3.94 -21.80 -1.22
C PHE A 354 -2.81 -20.81 -1.57
N TYR A 355 -3.13 -19.69 -2.22
CA TYR A 355 -2.11 -18.71 -2.60
C TYR A 355 -1.57 -17.89 -1.42
N GLU A 356 -2.35 -17.65 -0.36
CA GLU A 356 -1.85 -17.08 0.91
C GLU A 356 -0.78 -17.99 1.54
N GLU A 357 -0.99 -19.31 1.52
CA GLU A 357 -0.03 -20.29 2.01
C GLU A 357 1.24 -20.37 1.14
N GLU A 358 1.09 -20.37 -0.18
CA GLU A 358 2.23 -20.31 -1.10
C GLU A 358 3.05 -19.03 -0.89
N VAL A 359 2.39 -17.87 -0.78
CA VAL A 359 3.05 -16.58 -0.52
C VAL A 359 3.80 -16.61 0.81
N ASN A 360 3.22 -17.17 1.86
CA ASN A 360 3.88 -17.31 3.15
C ASN A 360 5.11 -18.22 3.05
N THR A 361 5.01 -19.34 2.34
CA THR A 361 6.11 -20.30 2.14
C THR A 361 7.26 -19.68 1.35
N MET A 362 6.96 -19.00 0.25
CA MET A 362 7.94 -18.28 -0.55
C MET A 362 8.61 -17.16 0.24
N THR A 363 7.83 -16.38 0.99
CA THR A 363 8.38 -15.28 1.79
C THR A 363 9.39 -15.78 2.81
N LYS A 364 9.12 -16.93 3.46
CA LYS A 364 10.06 -17.59 4.37
C LYS A 364 11.32 -18.07 3.65
N GLY A 365 11.19 -18.71 2.50
CA GLY A 365 12.32 -19.18 1.69
C GLY A 365 13.20 -18.04 1.15
N LEU A 366 12.59 -16.93 0.73
CA LEU A 366 13.34 -15.75 0.30
C LEU A 366 14.10 -15.12 1.46
N SER A 367 13.46 -15.03 2.63
CA SER A 367 14.09 -14.47 3.82
C SER A 367 15.34 -15.26 4.24
N SER A 368 15.33 -16.60 4.12
CA SER A 368 16.48 -17.44 4.45
C SER A 368 17.62 -17.36 3.43
N LEU A 369 17.35 -17.09 2.15
CA LEU A 369 18.37 -16.90 1.11
C LEU A 369 18.99 -15.51 1.13
N ILE A 370 18.22 -14.49 1.54
CA ILE A 370 18.69 -13.11 1.61
C ILE A 370 19.88 -13.00 2.55
N GLU A 371 19.87 -13.65 3.71
CA GLU A 371 20.94 -13.52 4.71
C GLU A 371 22.32 -13.99 4.19
N PRO A 372 22.48 -15.22 3.63
CA PRO A 372 23.74 -15.65 3.03
C PRO A 372 24.21 -14.77 1.87
N ILE A 373 23.31 -14.36 0.98
CA ILE A 373 23.65 -13.48 -0.16
C ILE A 373 24.18 -12.15 0.34
N MET A 374 23.53 -11.60 1.38
CA MET A 374 23.93 -10.34 1.99
C MET A 374 25.29 -10.45 2.69
N LEU A 375 25.56 -11.53 3.42
CA LEU A 375 26.86 -11.77 4.03
C LEU A 375 27.98 -11.85 2.98
N VAL A 376 27.75 -12.56 1.88
CA VAL A 376 28.71 -12.65 0.76
C VAL A 376 28.92 -11.29 0.12
N LEU A 377 27.85 -10.54 -0.15
CA LEU A 377 27.92 -9.22 -0.79
C LEU A 377 28.66 -8.21 0.09
N VAL A 378 28.32 -8.14 1.39
CA VAL A 378 29.01 -7.27 2.34
C VAL A 378 30.47 -7.68 2.50
N GLY A 379 30.75 -8.98 2.59
CA GLY A 379 32.11 -9.52 2.64
C GLY A 379 32.92 -9.16 1.39
N LEU A 380 32.32 -9.22 0.20
CA LEU A 380 32.98 -8.86 -1.06
C LEU A 380 33.25 -7.36 -1.14
N VAL A 381 32.29 -6.51 -0.76
CA VAL A 381 32.45 -5.05 -0.75
C VAL A 381 33.54 -4.62 0.25
N VAL A 382 33.40 -5.02 1.52
CA VAL A 382 34.34 -4.61 2.58
C VAL A 382 35.70 -5.29 2.42
N GLY A 383 35.71 -6.60 2.14
CA GLY A 383 36.94 -7.35 1.90
C GLY A 383 37.67 -6.88 0.64
N GLY A 384 36.94 -6.62 -0.44
CA GLY A 384 37.49 -6.04 -1.67
C GLY A 384 38.10 -4.66 -1.44
N MET A 385 37.46 -3.82 -0.61
CA MET A 385 38.04 -2.55 -0.19
C MET A 385 39.34 -2.75 0.59
N LEU A 386 39.36 -3.63 1.59
CA LEU A 386 40.58 -3.91 2.37
C LEU A 386 41.72 -4.41 1.48
N VAL A 387 41.48 -5.43 0.66
CA VAL A 387 42.50 -5.95 -0.27
C VAL A 387 43.04 -4.85 -1.17
N SER A 388 42.16 -4.02 -1.72
CA SER A 388 42.57 -2.90 -2.58
C SER A 388 43.44 -1.87 -1.87
N LEU A 389 43.25 -1.66 -0.56
CA LEU A 389 44.07 -0.74 0.24
C LEU A 389 45.43 -1.33 0.63
N TYR A 390 45.49 -2.63 0.91
CA TYR A 390 46.73 -3.28 1.33
C TYR A 390 47.64 -3.68 0.16
N LEU A 391 47.09 -3.98 -1.02
CA LEU A 391 47.86 -4.47 -2.17
C LEU A 391 49.00 -3.53 -2.62
N PRO A 392 48.80 -2.19 -2.71
CA PRO A 392 49.88 -1.26 -3.03
C PRO A 392 50.99 -1.24 -1.96
N ILE A 393 50.63 -1.33 -0.68
CA ILE A 393 51.60 -1.33 0.43
C ILE A 393 52.48 -2.57 0.32
N PHE A 394 51.89 -3.76 0.13
CA PHE A 394 52.67 -4.97 -0.10
C PHE A 394 53.59 -4.82 -1.31
N SER A 395 53.07 -4.36 -2.44
CA SER A 395 53.89 -4.17 -3.65
C SER A 395 55.05 -3.19 -3.44
N SER A 396 54.86 -2.13 -2.67
CA SER A 396 55.92 -1.17 -2.35
C SER A 396 57.02 -1.78 -1.49
N ILE A 397 56.68 -2.64 -0.53
CA ILE A 397 57.65 -3.34 0.32
C ILE A 397 58.44 -4.37 -0.49
N THR A 398 57.79 -5.19 -1.33
CA THR A 398 58.50 -6.16 -2.16
C THR A 398 59.37 -5.50 -3.24
N SER A 399 58.94 -4.36 -3.76
CA SER A 399 59.73 -3.59 -4.74
C SER A 399 60.89 -2.83 -4.11
N ALA A 400 60.84 -2.54 -2.80
CA ALA A 400 61.94 -1.94 -2.04
C ALA A 400 62.93 -2.98 -1.47
N ALA A 401 62.59 -4.28 -1.53
CA ALA A 401 63.43 -5.39 -1.09
C ALA A 401 64.35 -5.96 -2.20
N TYR A 402 64.28 -5.38 -3.41
CA TYR A 402 65.22 -5.54 -4.53
C TYR A 402 65.73 -4.15 -4.94
#